data_AF-A0A1V4UKG8-F1
#
_entry.id   AF-A0A1V4UKG8-F1
#
_cell.length_a   1.000
_cell.length_b   1.000
_cell.length_c   1.000
_cell.angle_alpha   90.00
_cell.angle_beta   90.00
_cell.angle_gamma   90.00
#
_symmetry.space_group_name_H-M   'P 1'
#
loop_
_entity.id
_entity.type
_entity.pdbx_description
1 polymer ?
#
loop_
_entity_poly.entity_id
_entity_poly.type
_entity_poly.pdbx_seq_one_letter_code
_entity_poly.pdbx_strand_id
1 'polypeptide(L)'
;MYLFICLDVNYIQQNGTLQEFLMSWQDIALTFFIFLAGVLLIPQLRDTMNHGAVVNFFTASLTSVLLFCISGIFASLGLWISVIAQSFVGVIWLFLAFFSLRNVRDSQFPDQSLFFVARDFFGVWVLGSAFMVSNCARRLFRRD
;
A
#
# COMPACT_ATOMS: atom_id res chain seq x y z
N MET A 1 10.91 38.09 -33.34
CA MET A 1 10.54 36.67 -33.52
C MET A 1 11.56 35.72 -32.89
N TYR A 2 12.84 35.74 -33.30
CA TYR A 2 13.89 34.91 -32.67
C TYR A 2 14.09 35.12 -31.15
N LEU A 3 14.04 36.37 -30.68
CA LEU A 3 14.18 36.68 -29.25
C LEU A 3 13.03 36.12 -28.40
N PHE A 4 11.81 36.10 -28.95
CA PHE A 4 10.62 35.58 -28.28
C PHE A 4 10.66 34.05 -28.17
N ILE A 5 11.13 33.38 -29.24
CA ILE A 5 11.35 31.93 -29.26
C ILE A 5 12.45 31.53 -28.26
N CYS A 6 13.55 32.28 -28.17
CA CYS A 6 14.60 32.01 -27.16
C CYS A 6 14.12 32.20 -25.71
N LEU A 7 13.27 33.20 -25.44
CA LEU A 7 12.68 33.39 -24.10
C LEU A 7 11.75 32.24 -23.73
N ASP A 8 10.92 31.78 -24.67
CA ASP A 8 9.99 30.66 -24.49
C ASP A 8 10.74 29.34 -24.22
N VAL A 9 11.79 29.04 -25.01
CA VAL A 9 12.65 27.86 -24.82
C VAL A 9 13.35 27.89 -23.46
N ASN A 10 13.93 29.02 -23.05
CA ASN A 10 14.57 29.13 -21.74
C ASN A 10 13.56 28.96 -20.59
N TYR A 11 12.34 29.50 -20.74
CA TYR A 11 11.28 29.34 -19.75
C TYR A 11 10.83 27.88 -19.62
N ILE A 12 10.61 27.17 -20.73
CA ILE A 12 10.25 25.74 -20.73
C ILE A 12 11.37 24.91 -20.09
N GLN A 13 12.63 25.20 -20.43
CA GLN A 13 13.78 24.46 -19.91
C GLN A 13 13.99 24.72 -18.41
N GLN A 14 13.79 25.96 -17.97
CA GLN A 14 13.85 26.32 -16.55
C GLN A 14 12.69 25.68 -15.77
N ASN A 15 11.47 25.64 -16.33
CA ASN A 15 10.33 25.01 -15.67
C ASN A 15 10.46 23.47 -15.62
N GLY A 16 11.01 22.87 -16.68
CA GLY A 16 11.31 21.44 -16.73
C GLY A 16 12.34 21.01 -15.69
N THR A 17 13.46 21.73 -15.59
CA THR A 17 14.50 21.45 -14.57
C THR A 17 13.98 21.64 -13.14
N LEU A 18 13.12 22.64 -12.92
CA LEU A 18 12.51 22.89 -11.62
C LEU A 18 11.52 21.77 -11.25
N GLN A 19 10.76 21.28 -12.22
CA GLN A 19 9.85 20.15 -12.05
C GLN A 19 10.62 18.84 -11.77
N GLU A 20 11.70 18.55 -12.48
CA GLU A 20 12.55 17.38 -12.21
C GLU A 20 13.16 17.43 -10.80
N PHE A 21 13.66 18.59 -10.39
CA PHE A 21 14.18 18.79 -9.04
C PHE A 21 13.12 18.55 -7.97
N LEU A 22 11.92 19.11 -8.14
CA LEU A 22 10.81 18.91 -7.20
C LEU A 22 10.40 17.44 -7.10
N MET A 23 10.31 16.73 -8.23
CA MET A 23 9.96 15.31 -8.24
C MET A 23 11.03 14.44 -7.59
N SER A 24 12.31 14.72 -7.85
CA SER A 24 13.42 13.99 -7.22
C SER A 24 13.47 14.20 -5.70
N TRP A 25 13.31 15.44 -5.24
CA TRP A 25 13.27 15.75 -3.81
C TRP A 25 12.08 15.09 -3.11
N GLN A 26 10.90 15.14 -3.74
CA GLN A 26 9.70 14.47 -3.23
C GLN A 26 9.90 12.95 -3.12
N ASP A 27 10.53 12.31 -4.12
CA ASP A 27 10.80 10.87 -4.10
C ASP A 27 11.68 10.47 -2.90
N ILE A 28 12.73 11.24 -2.64
CA ILE A 28 13.65 11.00 -1.52
C ILE A 28 12.93 11.18 -0.17
N ALA A 29 12.20 12.28 -0.01
CA ALA A 29 11.48 12.57 1.22
C ALA A 29 10.41 11.51 1.53
N LEU A 30 9.61 11.13 0.53
CA LEU A 30 8.60 10.09 0.66
C LEU A 30 9.23 8.74 1.00
N THR A 31 10.28 8.34 0.28
CA THR A 31 11.03 7.11 0.55
C THR A 31 11.49 7.05 2.00
N PHE A 32 12.02 8.15 2.54
CA PHE A 32 12.49 8.20 3.93
C PHE A 32 11.36 7.94 4.93
N PHE A 33 10.21 8.61 4.79
CA PHE A 33 9.06 8.39 5.67
C PHE A 33 8.48 6.99 5.55
N ILE A 34 8.36 6.46 4.33
CA ILE A 34 7.85 5.12 4.06
C ILE A 34 8.78 4.07 4.68
N PHE A 35 10.09 4.25 4.53
CA PHE A 35 11.07 3.34 5.11
C PHE A 35 11.00 3.34 6.64
N LEU A 36 10.91 4.52 7.27
CA LEU A 36 10.69 4.63 8.71
C LEU A 36 9.40 3.93 9.17
N ALA A 37 8.30 4.10 8.43
CA ALA A 37 7.06 3.38 8.70
C ALA A 37 7.24 1.86 8.61
N GLY A 38 8.02 1.39 7.62
CA GLY A 38 8.41 -0.01 7.50
C GLY A 38 9.20 -0.53 8.70
N VAL A 39 10.19 0.23 9.17
CA VAL A 39 11.00 -0.12 10.35
C VAL A 39 10.16 -0.22 11.61
N LEU A 40 9.18 0.68 11.80
CA LEU A 40 8.27 0.66 12.94
C LEU A 40 7.36 -0.59 12.97
N LEU A 41 7.13 -1.23 11.83
CA LEU A 41 6.34 -2.46 11.73
C LEU A 41 7.14 -3.72 12.10
N ILE A 42 8.48 -3.66 12.09
CA ILE A 42 9.36 -4.81 12.44
C ILE A 42 9.04 -5.38 13.82
N PRO A 43 8.93 -4.60 14.92
CA PRO A 43 8.57 -5.16 16.22
C PRO A 43 7.20 -5.84 16.22
N GLN A 44 6.21 -5.25 15.53
CA GLN A 44 4.87 -5.84 15.40
C GLN A 44 4.90 -7.16 14.62
N LEU A 45 5.70 -7.22 13.55
CA LEU A 45 5.91 -8.45 12.78
C LEU A 45 6.58 -9.52 13.63
N ARG A 46 7.63 -9.15 14.38
CA ARG A 46 8.32 -10.07 15.28
C ARG A 46 7.40 -10.64 16.35
N ASP A 47 6.52 -9.82 16.90
CA ASP A 47 5.56 -10.22 17.93
C ASP A 47 4.50 -11.19 17.37
N THR A 48 3.97 -10.88 16.18
CA THR A 48 3.07 -11.77 15.45
C THR A 48 3.75 -13.10 15.09
N MET A 49 5.03 -13.10 14.73
CA MET A 49 5.75 -14.32 14.38
C MET A 49 6.10 -15.21 15.58
N ASN A 50 6.54 -14.63 16.70
CA ASN A 50 7.15 -15.39 17.79
C ASN A 50 6.25 -15.57 19.02
N HIS A 51 5.37 -14.61 19.32
CA HIS A 51 4.56 -14.62 20.54
C HIS A 51 3.08 -14.95 20.28
N GLY A 52 2.73 -15.29 19.03
CA GLY A 52 1.37 -15.68 18.68
C GLY A 52 0.37 -14.52 18.65
N ALA A 53 0.85 -13.26 18.63
CA ALA A 53 -0.04 -12.10 18.52
C ALA A 53 -0.88 -12.19 17.23
N VAL A 54 -2.15 -11.81 17.32
CA VAL A 54 -3.10 -11.87 16.21
C VAL A 54 -3.47 -10.46 15.80
N VAL A 55 -3.10 -10.08 14.57
CA VAL A 55 -3.51 -8.82 13.94
C VAL A 55 -4.78 -9.07 13.13
N ASN A 56 -5.72 -8.12 13.10
CA ASN A 56 -6.93 -8.28 12.30
C ASN A 56 -6.59 -8.55 10.82
N PHE A 57 -6.95 -9.74 10.34
CA PHE A 57 -6.67 -10.17 8.97
C PHE A 57 -7.27 -9.22 7.93
N PHE A 58 -8.50 -8.76 8.14
CA PHE A 58 -9.20 -7.87 7.22
C PHE A 58 -8.50 -6.52 7.10
N THR A 59 -8.10 -5.93 8.23
CA THR A 59 -7.34 -4.67 8.24
C THR A 59 -5.96 -4.85 7.61
N ALA A 60 -5.20 -5.87 8.02
CA ALA A 60 -3.84 -6.07 7.52
C ALA A 60 -3.79 -6.33 6.01
N SER A 61 -4.71 -7.15 5.49
CA SER A 61 -4.83 -7.42 4.06
C SER A 61 -5.31 -6.20 3.26
N LEU A 62 -6.31 -5.45 3.76
CA LEU A 62 -6.73 -4.20 3.10
C LEU A 62 -5.62 -3.16 3.07
N THR A 63 -4.88 -3.00 4.17
CA THR A 63 -3.74 -2.08 4.22
C THR A 63 -2.68 -2.50 3.22
N SER A 64 -2.33 -3.79 3.14
CA SER A 64 -1.38 -4.28 2.13
C SER A 64 -1.84 -3.97 0.70
N VAL A 65 -3.09 -4.27 0.34
CA VAL A 65 -3.66 -3.97 -0.98
C VAL A 65 -3.62 -2.47 -1.27
N LEU A 66 -4.02 -1.64 -0.30
CA LEU A 66 -4.00 -0.18 -0.44
C LEU A 66 -2.58 0.34 -0.69
N LEU A 67 -1.57 -0.19 0.02
CA LEU A 67 -0.17 0.20 -0.16
C LEU A 67 0.33 -0.14 -1.58
N PHE A 68 -0.06 -1.29 -2.13
CA PHE A 68 0.23 -1.63 -3.53
C PHE A 68 -0.49 -0.71 -4.52
N CYS A 69 -1.75 -0.34 -4.27
CA CYS A 69 -2.45 0.65 -5.08
C CYS A 69 -1.76 2.02 -5.05
N ILE A 70 -1.33 2.49 -3.87
CA ILE A 70 -0.57 3.73 -3.71
C ILE A 70 0.78 3.64 -4.45
N SER A 71 1.44 2.48 -4.38
CA SER A 71 2.66 2.24 -5.15
C SER A 71 2.44 2.37 -6.66
N GLY A 72 1.28 1.95 -7.17
CA GLY A 72 0.89 2.17 -8.57
C GLY A 72 0.72 3.66 -8.93
N ILE A 73 0.22 4.46 -7.99
CA ILE A 73 0.13 5.92 -8.15
C ILE A 73 1.54 6.53 -8.20
N PHE A 74 2.46 6.12 -7.32
CA PHE A 74 3.85 6.60 -7.34
C PHE A 74 4.59 6.23 -8.63
N ALA A 75 4.37 5.03 -9.16
CA ALA A 75 4.92 4.64 -10.46
C ALA A 75 4.40 5.53 -11.59
N SER A 76 3.13 5.91 -11.54
CA SER A 76 2.52 6.82 -12.52
C SER A 76 3.07 8.25 -12.44
N LEU A 77 3.62 8.64 -11.28
CA LEU A 77 4.29 9.92 -11.05
C LEU A 77 5.81 9.88 -11.32
N GLY A 78 6.37 8.71 -11.68
CA GLY A 78 7.81 8.53 -11.90
C GLY A 78 8.67 8.47 -10.63
N LEU A 79 8.05 8.29 -9.45
CA LEU A 79 8.70 8.25 -8.14
C LEU A 79 9.18 6.82 -7.82
N TRP A 80 10.12 6.31 -8.60
CA TRP A 80 10.50 4.89 -8.58
C TRP A 80 11.14 4.42 -7.27
N ILE A 81 11.83 5.29 -6.54
CA ILE A 81 12.45 4.90 -5.27
C ILE A 81 11.35 4.70 -4.21
N SER A 82 10.38 5.59 -4.17
CA SER A 82 9.20 5.50 -3.31
C SER A 82 8.35 4.28 -3.64
N VAL A 83 8.25 3.88 -4.91
CA VAL A 83 7.57 2.63 -5.32
C VAL A 83 8.18 1.42 -4.62
N ILE A 84 9.51 1.32 -4.59
CA ILE A 84 10.22 0.20 -3.96
C ILE A 84 9.98 0.21 -2.46
N ALA A 85 10.14 1.36 -1.81
CA ALA A 85 9.89 1.49 -0.37
C ALA A 85 8.44 1.17 -0.01
N GLN A 86 7.47 1.67 -0.78
CA GLN A 86 6.06 1.46 -0.55
C GLN A 86 5.68 -0.01 -0.72
N SER A 87 6.21 -0.65 -1.76
CA SER A 87 6.02 -2.09 -2.01
C SER A 87 6.62 -2.93 -0.88
N PHE A 88 7.79 -2.56 -0.36
CA PHE A 88 8.39 -3.23 0.79
C PHE A 88 7.48 -3.17 2.03
N VAL A 89 6.93 -2.01 2.36
CA VAL A 89 5.97 -1.87 3.47
C VAL A 89 4.70 -2.68 3.19
N GLY A 90 4.20 -2.68 1.95
CA GLY A 90 3.07 -3.50 1.53
C GLY A 90 3.29 -5.00 1.75
N VAL A 91 4.51 -5.50 1.48
CA VAL A 91 4.91 -6.88 1.73
C VAL A 91 4.99 -7.19 3.23
N ILE A 92 5.49 -6.27 4.07
CA ILE A 92 5.48 -6.47 5.54
C ILE A 92 4.05 -6.65 6.05
N TRP A 93 3.11 -5.83 5.58
CA TRP A 93 1.69 -5.98 5.93
C TRP A 93 1.08 -7.29 5.45
N LEU A 94 1.49 -7.77 4.27
CA LEU A 94 1.08 -9.07 3.76
C LEU A 94 1.60 -10.22 4.64
N PHE A 95 2.85 -10.13 5.11
CA PHE A 95 3.39 -11.10 6.06
C PHE A 95 2.68 -11.05 7.41
N LEU A 96 2.36 -9.86 7.92
CA LEU A 96 1.54 -9.71 9.12
C LEU A 96 0.18 -10.42 8.97
N ALA A 97 -0.50 -10.22 7.84
CA ALA A 97 -1.77 -10.89 7.57
C ALA A 97 -1.60 -12.42 7.51
N PHE A 98 -0.53 -12.91 6.87
CA PHE A 98 -0.24 -14.33 6.76
C PHE A 98 0.09 -14.98 8.10
N PHE A 99 1.02 -14.41 8.88
CA PHE A 99 1.39 -14.94 10.19
C PHE A 99 0.24 -14.84 11.20
N SER A 100 -0.56 -13.77 11.13
CA SER A 100 -1.78 -13.68 11.92
C SER A 100 -2.76 -14.80 11.60
N LEU A 101 -2.99 -15.08 10.31
CA LEU A 101 -3.88 -16.18 9.90
C LEU A 101 -3.34 -17.54 10.35
N ARG A 102 -2.01 -17.74 10.27
CA ARG A 102 -1.35 -18.93 10.79
C ARG A 102 -1.61 -19.09 12.30
N ASN A 103 -1.45 -18.02 13.08
CA ASN A 103 -1.67 -18.04 14.53
C ASN A 103 -3.14 -18.30 14.89
N VAL A 104 -4.09 -17.74 14.12
CA VAL A 104 -5.52 -18.03 14.28
C VAL A 104 -5.80 -19.50 13.97
N ARG A 105 -5.23 -20.05 12.91
CA ARG A 105 -5.36 -21.48 12.59
C ARG A 105 -4.80 -22.33 13.72
N ASP A 106 -3.59 -22.04 14.18
CA ASP A 106 -2.92 -22.80 15.25
C ASP A 106 -3.67 -22.74 16.59
N SER A 107 -4.42 -21.67 16.86
CA SER A 107 -5.19 -21.51 18.11
C SER A 107 -6.64 -21.99 18.02
N GLN A 108 -7.34 -21.74 16.91
CA GLN A 108 -8.78 -21.99 16.78
C GLN A 108 -9.13 -23.23 15.95
N PHE A 109 -8.28 -23.63 15.01
CA PHE A 109 -8.56 -24.72 14.07
C PHE A 109 -7.31 -25.57 13.81
N PRO A 110 -6.73 -26.22 14.84
CA PRO A 110 -5.46 -26.92 14.72
C PRO A 110 -5.50 -28.07 13.70
N ASP A 111 -6.67 -28.70 13.53
CA ASP A 111 -6.89 -29.84 12.63
C ASP A 111 -7.10 -29.45 11.16
N GLN A 112 -7.28 -28.15 10.88
CA GLN A 112 -7.58 -27.62 9.56
C GLN A 112 -6.30 -27.21 8.83
N SER A 113 -6.26 -27.43 7.51
CA SER A 113 -5.16 -26.93 6.68
C SER A 113 -5.17 -25.40 6.62
N LEU A 114 -3.98 -24.79 6.60
CA LEU A 114 -3.83 -23.33 6.50
C LEU A 114 -4.50 -22.78 5.24
N PHE A 115 -4.49 -23.55 4.14
CA PHE A 115 -5.15 -23.18 2.88
C PHE A 115 -6.67 -23.08 3.03
N PHE A 116 -7.29 -24.00 3.78
CA PHE A 116 -8.74 -24.00 3.98
C PHE A 116 -9.19 -22.78 4.78
N VAL A 117 -8.51 -22.49 5.91
CA VAL A 117 -8.76 -21.29 6.72
C VAL A 117 -8.50 -20.03 5.90
N ALA A 118 -7.41 -19.98 5.13
CA ALA A 118 -7.08 -18.85 4.27
C ALA A 118 -8.17 -18.59 3.22
N ARG A 119 -8.68 -19.64 2.57
CA ARG A 119 -9.76 -19.54 1.58
C ARG A 119 -11.04 -19.00 2.18
N ASP A 120 -11.44 -19.48 3.36
CA ASP A 120 -12.67 -19.05 4.01
C ASP A 120 -12.57 -17.58 4.46
N PHE A 121 -11.44 -17.18 5.06
CA PHE A 121 -11.17 -15.77 5.38
C PHE A 121 -11.11 -14.89 4.14
N PHE A 122 -10.53 -15.37 3.05
CA PHE A 122 -10.50 -14.66 1.77
C PHE A 122 -11.92 -14.50 1.18
N GLY A 123 -12.77 -15.52 1.28
CA GLY A 123 -14.17 -15.44 0.88
C GLY A 123 -14.93 -14.34 1.62
N VAL A 124 -14.79 -14.29 2.95
CA VAL A 124 -15.35 -13.22 3.79
C VAL A 124 -14.78 -11.86 3.40
N TRP A 125 -13.48 -11.79 3.12
CA TRP A 125 -12.80 -10.56 2.69
C TRP A 125 -13.37 -10.02 1.38
N VAL A 126 -13.55 -10.88 0.37
CA VAL A 126 -14.12 -10.50 -0.94
C VAL A 126 -15.57 -10.05 -0.79
N LEU A 127 -16.39 -10.79 -0.05
CA LEU A 127 -17.79 -10.43 0.22
C LEU A 127 -17.91 -9.10 0.96
N GLY A 128 -17.10 -8.90 2.01
CA GLY A 128 -17.06 -7.64 2.76
C GLY A 128 -16.63 -6.46 1.89
N SER A 129 -15.62 -6.65 1.04
CA SER A 129 -15.17 -5.63 0.10
C SER A 129 -16.24 -5.29 -0.94
N ALA A 130 -16.89 -6.30 -1.54
CA ALA A 130 -17.98 -6.12 -2.49
C ALA A 130 -19.19 -5.40 -1.84
N PHE A 131 -19.50 -5.71 -0.58
CA PHE A 131 -20.53 -5.01 0.17
C PHE A 131 -20.17 -3.54 0.41
N MET A 132 -18.93 -3.22 0.79
CA MET A 132 -18.51 -1.82 0.94
C MET A 132 -18.60 -1.05 -0.38
N VAL A 133 -18.12 -1.64 -1.49
CA VAL A 133 -18.17 -1.02 -2.82
C VAL A 133 -19.60 -0.79 -3.27
N SER A 134 -20.48 -1.79 -3.14
CA SER A 134 -21.88 -1.67 -3.55
C SER A 134 -22.68 -0.65 -2.74
N ASN A 135 -22.44 -0.55 -1.42
CA ASN A 135 -23.07 0.48 -0.60
C ASN A 135 -22.52 1.89 -0.89
N CYS A 136 -21.22 2.01 -1.15
CA CYS A 136 -20.62 3.27 -1.58
C CYS A 136 -21.23 3.72 -2.92
N ALA A 137 -21.31 2.81 -3.89
CA ALA A 137 -21.94 3.05 -5.19
C ALA A 137 -23.41 3.46 -5.03
N ARG A 138 -24.21 2.71 -4.26
CA ARG A 138 -25.63 3.06 -4.00
C ARG A 138 -25.80 4.43 -3.34
N ARG A 139 -24.90 4.82 -2.43
CA ARG A 139 -24.94 6.15 -1.80
C ARG A 139 -24.56 7.27 -2.77
N LEU A 140 -23.64 7.02 -3.69
CA LEU A 140 -23.28 7.96 -4.75
C LEU A 140 -24.42 8.13 -5.77
N PHE A 141 -25.07 7.04 -6.19
CA PHE A 141 -26.18 7.06 -7.15
C PHE A 141 -27.54 7.49 -6.55
N ARG A 142 -27.71 7.55 -5.22
CA ARG A 142 -28.90 8.12 -4.56
C ARG A 142 -28.78 9.62 -4.26
N ARG A 143 -27.70 10.27 -4.68
CA ARG A 143 -27.57 11.74 -4.65
C ARG A 143 -28.05 12.32 -5.99
N ASP A 144 -29.32 12.09 -6.29
CA ASP A 144 -30.18 12.78 -7.25
C ASP A 144 -31.61 12.67 -6.70
#